data_AF-A0A349NZ37-F1
#
_entry.id   AF-A0A349NZ37-F1
#
_cell.length_a   1.000
_cell.length_b   1.000
_cell.length_c   1.000
_cell.angle_alpha   90.00
_cell.angle_beta   90.00
_cell.angle_gamma   90.00
#
_symmetry.space_group_name_H-M   'P 1'
#
loop_
_entity.id
_entity.type
_entity.pdbx_description
1 polymer ?
#
loop_
_entity_poly.entity_id
_entity_poly.type
_entity_poly.pdbx_seq_one_letter_code
_entity_poly.pdbx_strand_id
1 'polypeptide(L)'
;MSKNPCPHCDPYITDSAHIPERIGGIFSILTSFLIPVGLANKIPQLPQSINKAITYSLINTLLALRIFQEVRVNDSDESVRNRSLVIIREARKRGISIKTLKVFGRSHVGIFSLEINGVKRFFDDLPHATLERAYLVDLNDKEKIKVLLDENSIPVAQGSVCKNYQEALSCVRKIEFPVVVKPRTGSLSRHTTCNINTKEGLTEAVQVARMISNEFIVEKFIPGYIYRATVVDGEVVGVCKREAPNVIGDGISTINDLIHTKNQDPLRGDPHQKNFTLHKIQFGNKAEILLAEQGVALDETLPVNKKVYLHNKIILSCGADIHDVTDVVHPDNLTLFKKIYDLCRIPVIGIDVISRDISRSYLQEPCITLEINSLPYIDMHHYPTTGIPRDVAGKILDYCLENKQ
;
A
#
# COMPACT_ATOMS: atom_id res chain seq x y z
N MET A 1 13.06 23.69 17.97
CA MET A 1 12.13 23.19 16.93
C MET A 1 11.08 22.35 17.65
N SER A 2 9.80 22.72 17.56
CA SER A 2 8.73 22.07 18.32
C SER A 2 8.64 20.58 17.98
N LYS A 3 8.74 19.72 18.99
CA LYS A 3 8.54 18.26 18.92
C LYS A 3 7.05 17.91 18.80
N ASN A 4 6.29 18.65 17.99
CA ASN A 4 4.89 18.30 17.76
C ASN A 4 4.81 17.32 16.59
N PRO A 5 4.09 16.19 16.76
CA PRO A 5 3.95 15.18 15.73
C PRO A 5 3.25 15.79 14.50
N CYS A 6 3.71 15.47 13.28
CA CYS A 6 3.07 16.00 12.09
C CYS A 6 1.64 15.44 11.95
N PRO A 7 0.59 16.28 11.90
CA PRO A 7 -0.80 15.82 11.82
C PRO A 7 -1.14 15.16 10.47
N HIS A 8 -0.27 15.26 9.46
CA HIS A 8 -0.50 14.73 8.11
C HIS A 8 0.24 13.40 7.84
N CYS A 9 0.90 12.83 8.84
CA CYS A 9 1.72 11.62 8.72
C CYS A 9 1.05 10.30 9.13
N ASP A 10 -0.27 10.27 9.39
CA ASP A 10 -0.97 9.04 9.78
C ASP A 10 -0.57 7.85 8.89
N PRO A 11 -0.34 6.65 9.47
CA PRO A 11 -0.48 6.30 10.89
C PRO A 11 0.78 6.60 11.74
N TYR A 12 1.86 7.05 11.11
CA TYR A 12 3.16 7.18 11.78
C TYR A 12 3.36 8.61 12.27
N ILE A 13 3.53 8.76 13.57
CA ILE A 13 4.06 10.00 14.14
C ILE A 13 5.52 10.10 13.73
N THR A 14 5.81 10.76 12.60
CA THR A 14 7.17 11.16 12.25
C THR A 14 7.44 12.56 12.77
N ASP A 15 8.65 12.80 13.26
CA ASP A 15 9.11 14.15 13.61
C ASP A 15 8.92 15.12 12.43
N SER A 16 8.72 16.40 12.75
CA SER A 16 8.46 17.50 11.80
C SER A 16 9.52 17.66 10.70
N ALA A 17 10.67 16.98 10.82
CA ALA A 17 11.74 16.97 9.83
C ALA A 17 11.41 16.15 8.58
N HIS A 18 10.33 15.34 8.58
CA HIS A 18 9.89 14.53 7.44
C HIS A 18 11.06 13.86 6.71
N ILE A 19 12.02 13.31 7.49
CA ILE A 19 13.25 12.71 6.95
C ILE A 19 12.80 11.76 5.86
N PRO A 20 13.26 11.95 4.62
CA PRO A 20 12.68 11.21 3.52
C PRO A 20 13.00 9.75 3.75
N GLU A 21 11.96 8.92 3.81
CA GLU A 21 12.04 7.49 3.53
C GLU A 21 12.41 7.34 2.04
N ARG A 22 13.57 7.89 1.65
CA ARG A 22 14.09 7.92 0.28
C ARG A 22 14.96 6.73 -0.04
N ILE A 23 15.02 5.77 0.87
CA ILE A 23 15.76 4.55 0.65
C ILE A 23 14.81 3.40 0.93
N GLY A 24 13.80 3.27 0.06
CA GLY A 24 13.09 2.02 -0.10
C GLY A 24 14.00 1.07 -0.86
N GLY A 25 14.32 -0.07 -0.26
CA GLY A 25 15.06 -1.15 -0.89
C GLY A 25 16.19 -1.69 -0.04
N ILE A 26 16.64 -2.89 -0.42
CA ILE A 26 17.68 -3.66 0.27
C ILE A 26 18.99 -2.89 0.46
N PHE A 27 19.29 -1.96 -0.45
CA PHE A 27 20.45 -1.09 -0.33
C PHE A 27 20.38 -0.18 0.90
N SER A 28 19.20 0.28 1.33
CA SER A 28 19.03 1.05 2.57
C SER A 28 19.40 0.25 3.81
N ILE A 29 18.95 -1.01 3.85
CA ILE A 29 19.15 -1.89 5.00
C ILE A 29 20.61 -2.29 5.06
N LEU A 30 21.21 -2.64 3.92
CA LEU A 30 22.64 -2.98 3.81
C LEU A 30 23.55 -1.78 4.07
N THR A 31 23.21 -0.58 3.58
CA THR A 31 24.00 0.63 3.83
C THR A 31 23.78 1.20 5.22
N SER A 32 22.63 1.02 5.87
CA SER A 32 22.42 1.48 7.25
C SER A 32 23.37 0.82 8.26
N PHE A 33 23.87 -0.39 7.96
CA PHE A 33 24.87 -1.08 8.78
C PHE A 33 26.32 -0.71 8.43
N LEU A 34 26.59 -0.17 7.23
CA LEU A 34 27.95 0.03 6.70
C LEU A 34 28.31 1.50 6.45
N ILE A 35 27.32 2.39 6.33
CA ILE A 35 27.47 3.78 5.91
C ILE A 35 26.59 4.65 6.83
N PRO A 36 27.14 5.70 7.48
CA PRO A 36 26.34 6.63 8.27
C PRO A 36 25.16 7.20 7.45
N VAL A 37 23.98 7.32 8.06
CA VAL A 37 22.70 7.74 7.42
C VAL A 37 22.83 8.99 6.53
N GLY A 38 23.76 9.90 6.84
CA GLY A 38 24.03 11.13 6.07
C GLY A 38 24.78 10.94 4.74
N LEU A 39 25.44 9.80 4.51
CA LEU A 39 26.22 9.49 3.30
C LEU A 39 25.44 8.67 2.27
N ALA A 40 24.45 7.88 2.71
CA ALA A 40 23.61 7.07 1.83
C ALA A 40 22.81 7.92 0.81
N ASN A 41 22.43 9.13 1.20
CA ASN A 41 21.69 10.08 0.34
C ASN A 41 22.54 10.74 -0.76
N LYS A 42 23.86 10.50 -0.80
CA LYS A 42 24.79 11.06 -1.80
C LYS A 42 25.23 10.04 -2.87
N ILE A 43 24.76 8.80 -2.76
CA ILE A 43 25.11 7.74 -3.73
C ILE A 43 24.21 7.93 -4.97
N PRO A 44 24.78 8.15 -6.18
CA PRO A 44 23.98 8.23 -7.39
C PRO A 44 23.17 6.95 -7.60
N GLN A 45 21.92 7.07 -8.05
CA GLN A 45 21.09 5.91 -8.33
C GLN A 45 21.73 5.08 -9.44
N LEU A 46 22.25 3.91 -9.08
CA LEU A 46 22.73 2.93 -10.06
C LEU A 46 21.54 2.35 -10.83
N PRO A 47 21.74 1.94 -12.10
CA PRO A 47 20.77 1.11 -12.81
C PRO A 47 20.31 -0.05 -11.95
N GLN A 48 19.00 -0.35 -11.97
CA GLN A 48 18.40 -1.34 -11.07
C GLN A 48 19.10 -2.70 -11.15
N SER A 49 19.55 -3.10 -12.34
CA SER A 49 20.32 -4.32 -12.60
C SER A 49 21.67 -4.36 -11.86
N ILE A 50 22.40 -3.25 -11.87
CA ILE A 50 23.71 -3.13 -11.19
C ILE A 50 23.53 -3.16 -9.68
N ASN A 51 22.54 -2.42 -9.17
CA ASN A 51 22.22 -2.40 -7.74
C ASN A 51 21.86 -3.81 -7.23
N LYS A 52 21.08 -4.55 -8.04
CA LYS A 52 20.69 -5.93 -7.79
C LYS A 52 21.86 -6.91 -7.75
N ALA A 53 22.78 -6.84 -8.72
CA ALA A 53 23.97 -7.68 -8.76
C ALA A 53 24.90 -7.43 -7.56
N ILE A 54 25.13 -6.14 -7.21
CA ILE A 54 25.90 -5.75 -6.02
C ILE A 54 25.25 -6.29 -4.75
N THR A 55 23.93 -6.13 -4.64
CA THR A 55 23.15 -6.62 -3.51
C THR A 55 23.28 -8.13 -3.34
N TYR A 56 23.13 -8.90 -4.42
CA TYR A 56 23.27 -10.36 -4.40
C TYR A 56 24.68 -10.78 -3.95
N SER A 57 25.72 -10.15 -4.50
CA SER A 57 27.12 -10.41 -4.12
C SER A 57 27.38 -10.08 -2.64
N LEU A 58 26.84 -8.96 -2.16
CA LEU A 58 26.98 -8.52 -0.77
C LEU A 58 26.29 -9.50 0.19
N ILE A 59 25.07 -9.97 -0.13
CA ILE A 59 24.37 -10.97 0.69
C ILE A 59 25.20 -12.25 0.83
N ASN A 60 25.72 -12.78 -0.28
CA ASN A 60 26.55 -13.97 -0.26
C ASN A 60 27.85 -13.76 0.54
N THR A 61 28.46 -12.58 0.43
CA THR A 61 29.63 -12.22 1.23
C THR A 61 29.31 -12.18 2.73
N LEU A 62 28.19 -11.55 3.11
CA LEU A 62 27.77 -11.46 4.52
C LEU A 62 27.36 -12.82 5.10
N LEU A 63 26.81 -13.72 4.28
CA LEU A 63 26.57 -15.12 4.64
C LEU A 63 27.89 -15.88 4.88
N ALA A 64 28.86 -15.73 3.97
CA ALA A 64 30.19 -16.35 4.12
C ALA A 64 30.92 -15.86 5.38
N LEU A 65 30.77 -14.58 5.72
CA LEU A 65 31.30 -13.98 6.95
C LEU A 65 30.46 -14.30 8.21
N ARG A 66 29.37 -15.06 8.09
CA ARG A 66 28.41 -15.38 9.18
C ARG A 66 27.79 -14.17 9.88
N ILE A 67 27.84 -13.00 9.23
CA ILE A 67 27.14 -11.79 9.67
C ILE A 67 25.64 -11.97 9.42
N PHE A 68 25.30 -12.51 8.25
CA PHE A 68 23.94 -12.98 7.97
C PHE A 68 23.83 -14.46 8.29
N GLN A 69 22.68 -14.83 8.83
CA GLN A 69 22.30 -16.20 9.09
C GLN A 69 20.94 -16.47 8.47
N GLU A 70 20.84 -17.62 7.81
CA GLU A 70 19.61 -18.07 7.18
C GLU A 70 18.81 -18.89 8.20
N VAL A 71 17.63 -18.41 8.58
CA VAL A 71 16.81 -18.99 9.65
C VAL A 71 15.43 -19.31 9.10
N ARG A 72 14.84 -20.43 9.54
CA ARG A 72 13.43 -20.71 9.23
C ARG A 72 12.54 -19.64 9.86
N VAL A 73 11.51 -19.22 9.14
CA VAL A 73 10.56 -18.23 9.64
C VAL A 73 9.45 -18.94 10.42
N ASN A 74 9.13 -18.42 11.61
CA ASN A 74 7.97 -18.85 12.37
C ASN A 74 6.72 -18.08 11.89
N ASP A 75 5.57 -18.73 11.84
CA ASP A 75 4.31 -18.13 11.37
C ASP A 75 3.79 -17.01 12.27
N SER A 76 4.23 -17.01 13.53
CA SER A 76 3.93 -16.00 14.54
C SER A 76 5.05 -14.98 14.72
N ASP A 77 6.04 -14.91 13.81
CA ASP A 77 7.14 -13.95 13.93
C ASP A 77 6.62 -12.51 13.67
N GLU A 78 6.39 -11.76 14.75
CA GLU A 78 5.88 -10.39 14.72
C GLU A 78 6.83 -9.40 14.03
N SER A 79 8.09 -9.77 13.83
CA SER A 79 9.05 -8.94 13.10
C SER A 79 8.84 -8.99 11.57
N VAL A 80 8.04 -9.95 11.09
CA VAL A 80 7.77 -10.20 9.68
C VAL A 80 6.40 -9.65 9.30
N ARG A 81 6.32 -8.99 8.12
CA ARG A 81 5.06 -8.49 7.57
C ARG A 81 4.11 -9.64 7.23
N ASN A 82 2.82 -9.50 7.50
CA ASN A 82 1.83 -10.55 7.23
C ASN A 82 1.79 -10.91 5.75
N ARG A 83 2.04 -9.94 4.87
CA ARG A 83 2.30 -10.15 3.43
C ARG A 83 3.26 -11.30 3.14
N SER A 84 4.37 -11.41 3.86
CA SER A 84 5.33 -12.51 3.67
C SER A 84 4.90 -13.75 4.43
N LEU A 85 4.27 -13.60 5.60
CA LEU A 85 3.78 -14.73 6.38
C LEU A 85 2.72 -15.54 5.63
N VAL A 86 1.82 -14.93 4.85
CA VAL A 86 0.85 -15.68 4.04
C VAL A 86 1.54 -16.56 2.99
N ILE A 87 2.62 -16.08 2.36
CA ILE A 87 3.43 -16.87 1.43
C ILE A 87 4.14 -18.01 2.16
N ILE A 88 4.71 -17.74 3.33
CA ILE A 88 5.43 -18.74 4.14
C ILE A 88 4.49 -19.84 4.61
N ARG A 89 3.30 -19.48 5.07
CA ARG A 89 2.25 -20.43 5.48
C ARG A 89 1.87 -21.33 4.31
N GLU A 90 1.64 -20.75 3.14
CA GLU A 90 1.26 -21.51 1.95
C GLU A 90 2.41 -22.40 1.43
N ALA A 91 3.63 -21.88 1.40
CA ALA A 91 4.83 -22.66 1.07
C ALA A 91 4.99 -23.86 2.01
N ARG A 92 4.78 -23.67 3.32
CA ARG A 92 4.87 -24.76 4.30
C ARG A 92 3.83 -25.85 4.07
N LYS A 93 2.57 -25.49 3.76
CA LYS A 93 1.53 -26.48 3.42
C LYS A 93 1.96 -27.36 2.23
N ARG A 94 2.75 -26.81 1.32
CA ARG A 94 3.28 -27.47 0.12
C ARG A 94 4.64 -28.14 0.32
N GLY A 95 5.18 -28.16 1.56
CA GLY A 95 6.49 -28.72 1.86
C GLY A 95 7.68 -27.89 1.36
N ILE A 96 7.46 -26.64 0.96
CA ILE A 96 8.48 -25.73 0.44
C ILE A 96 9.13 -24.96 1.61
N SER A 97 10.46 -25.03 1.71
CA SER A 97 11.21 -24.35 2.76
C SER A 97 11.55 -22.91 2.35
N ILE A 98 10.80 -21.94 2.87
CA ILE A 98 11.20 -20.53 2.85
C ILE A 98 11.98 -20.19 4.13
N LYS A 99 13.09 -19.48 3.96
CA LYS A 99 13.91 -18.98 5.06
C LYS A 99 14.06 -17.46 4.97
N THR A 100 14.48 -16.85 6.06
CA THR A 100 14.81 -15.43 6.13
C THR A 100 16.26 -15.20 6.54
N LEU A 101 16.81 -14.06 6.15
CA LEU A 101 18.10 -13.57 6.64
C LEU A 101 17.93 -12.76 7.92
N LYS A 102 18.69 -13.14 8.96
CA LYS A 102 18.84 -12.36 10.20
C LYS A 102 20.28 -11.91 10.39
N VAL A 103 20.48 -10.67 10.85
CA VAL A 103 21.80 -10.16 11.26
C VAL A 103 22.18 -10.77 12.61
N PHE A 104 23.29 -11.49 12.66
CA PHE A 104 23.74 -12.24 13.84
C PHE A 104 22.64 -13.11 14.48
N GLY A 105 21.71 -13.62 13.66
CA GLY A 105 20.56 -14.42 14.13
C GLY A 105 19.46 -13.63 14.87
N ARG A 106 19.57 -12.30 14.99
CA ARG A 106 18.65 -11.47 15.79
C ARG A 106 17.62 -10.73 14.93
N SER A 107 18.08 -9.79 14.12
CA SER A 107 17.20 -8.83 13.43
C SER A 107 16.94 -9.25 11.99
N HIS A 108 15.66 -9.31 11.60
CA HIS A 108 15.23 -9.60 10.23
C HIS A 108 15.68 -8.50 9.25
N VAL A 109 16.18 -8.89 8.08
CA VAL A 109 16.73 -7.95 7.07
C VAL A 109 15.71 -7.62 5.96
N GLY A 110 14.54 -8.24 5.96
CA GLY A 110 13.53 -8.06 4.92
C GLY A 110 13.73 -8.97 3.71
N ILE A 111 14.73 -9.85 3.76
CA ILE A 111 15.14 -10.70 2.65
C ILE A 111 14.86 -12.15 2.98
N PHE A 112 14.22 -12.83 2.04
CA PHE A 112 13.87 -14.23 2.14
C PHE A 112 14.61 -15.03 1.07
N SER A 113 14.68 -16.34 1.28
CA SER A 113 15.21 -17.28 0.30
C SER A 113 14.25 -18.46 0.12
N LEU A 114 14.12 -18.89 -1.13
CA LEU A 114 13.52 -20.17 -1.48
C LEU A 114 14.38 -20.89 -2.52
N GLU A 115 14.26 -22.20 -2.58
CA GLU A 115 14.90 -23.01 -3.62
C GLU A 115 13.88 -23.29 -4.72
N ILE A 116 14.25 -22.97 -5.96
CA ILE A 116 13.45 -23.23 -7.17
C ILE A 116 14.35 -24.03 -8.11
N ASN A 117 13.96 -25.27 -8.43
CA ASN A 117 14.70 -26.16 -9.33
C ASN A 117 16.19 -26.36 -8.93
N GLY A 118 16.48 -26.49 -7.63
CA GLY A 118 17.85 -26.64 -7.12
C GLY A 118 18.66 -25.34 -7.05
N VAL A 119 18.09 -24.21 -7.49
CA VAL A 119 18.73 -22.90 -7.42
C VAL A 119 18.11 -22.09 -6.28
N LYS A 120 18.96 -21.65 -5.35
CA LYS A 120 18.55 -20.71 -4.30
C LYS A 120 18.32 -19.33 -4.90
N ARG A 121 17.14 -18.77 -4.66
CA ARG A 121 16.75 -17.41 -5.05
C ARG A 121 16.50 -16.57 -3.81
N PHE A 122 16.99 -15.35 -3.81
CA PHE A 122 16.67 -14.35 -2.78
C PHE A 122 15.59 -13.41 -3.29
N PHE A 123 14.71 -12.94 -2.42
CA PHE A 123 13.62 -12.04 -2.77
C PHE A 123 13.25 -11.09 -1.62
N ASP A 124 12.62 -9.97 -1.97
CA ASP A 124 12.09 -8.97 -1.03
C ASP A 124 10.59 -9.19 -0.85
N ASP A 125 10.17 -9.58 0.36
CA ASP A 125 8.83 -9.96 0.81
C ASP A 125 8.07 -11.03 0.01
N LEU A 126 7.97 -10.90 -1.32
CA LEU A 126 7.23 -11.75 -2.24
C LEU A 126 8.17 -12.41 -3.26
N PRO A 127 8.01 -13.71 -3.57
CA PRO A 127 9.00 -14.49 -4.31
C PRO A 127 9.08 -14.16 -5.80
N HIS A 128 8.10 -13.44 -6.37
CA HIS A 128 8.20 -12.94 -7.75
C HIS A 128 9.23 -11.80 -7.89
N ALA A 129 9.51 -11.09 -6.78
CA ALA A 129 10.43 -9.96 -6.73
C ALA A 129 11.85 -10.43 -6.36
N THR A 130 12.40 -11.35 -7.14
CA THR A 130 13.76 -11.84 -6.91
C THR A 130 14.81 -10.73 -7.10
N LEU A 131 15.95 -10.91 -6.44
CA LEU A 131 17.04 -9.93 -6.52
C LEU A 131 17.65 -9.87 -7.92
N GLU A 132 17.48 -10.89 -8.74
CA GLU A 132 18.06 -10.95 -10.08
C GLU A 132 17.16 -10.28 -11.15
N ARG A 133 15.87 -10.08 -10.84
CA ARG A 133 14.88 -9.65 -11.84
C ARG A 133 14.72 -8.13 -11.92
N ALA A 134 15.24 -7.48 -12.96
CA ALA A 134 14.92 -6.07 -13.23
C ALA A 134 13.61 -5.97 -14.03
N TYR A 135 12.76 -4.99 -13.71
CA TYR A 135 11.54 -4.71 -14.46
C TYR A 135 11.78 -3.52 -15.39
N LEU A 136 11.22 -3.57 -16.60
CA LEU A 136 11.37 -2.51 -17.60
C LEU A 136 10.65 -1.22 -17.21
N VAL A 137 9.56 -1.36 -16.45
CA VAL A 137 8.71 -0.25 -16.02
C VAL A 137 8.93 0.01 -14.53
N ASP A 138 9.29 1.25 -14.18
CA ASP A 138 9.38 1.70 -12.79
C ASP A 138 8.00 2.17 -12.29
N LEU A 139 7.34 1.32 -11.51
CA LEU A 139 6.03 1.62 -10.94
C LEU A 139 6.06 2.69 -9.83
N ASN A 140 7.23 3.11 -9.35
CA ASN A 140 7.32 4.11 -8.27
C ASN A 140 7.17 5.56 -8.77
N ASP A 141 7.35 5.79 -10.08
CA ASP A 141 7.18 7.10 -10.68
C ASP A 141 5.72 7.30 -11.13
N LYS A 142 4.91 7.86 -10.22
CA LYS A 142 3.46 8.07 -10.41
C LYS A 142 3.13 8.85 -11.69
N GLU A 143 4.00 9.76 -12.11
CA GLU A 143 3.80 10.53 -13.34
C GLU A 143 4.01 9.66 -14.58
N LYS A 144 5.14 8.93 -14.66
CA LYS A 144 5.44 8.07 -15.80
C LYS A 144 4.38 6.98 -15.99
N ILE A 145 3.96 6.36 -14.89
CA ILE A 145 2.89 5.35 -14.94
C ILE A 145 1.60 5.95 -15.43
N LYS A 146 1.22 7.13 -14.93
CA LYS A 146 -0.01 7.79 -15.37
C LYS A 146 0.02 8.12 -16.87
N VAL A 147 1.13 8.68 -17.37
CA VAL A 147 1.30 8.97 -18.81
C VAL A 147 1.19 7.68 -19.62
N LEU A 148 1.89 6.61 -19.20
CA LEU A 148 1.84 5.31 -19.86
C LEU A 148 0.42 4.75 -19.92
N LEU A 149 -0.36 4.87 -18.84
CA LEU A 149 -1.75 4.42 -18.80
C LEU A 149 -2.65 5.26 -19.73
N ASP A 150 -2.52 6.59 -19.69
CA ASP A 150 -3.32 7.52 -20.51
C ASP A 150 -3.07 7.30 -22.00
N GLU A 151 -1.80 7.18 -22.42
CA GLU A 151 -1.40 6.87 -23.80
C GLU A 151 -1.97 5.54 -24.31
N ASN A 152 -2.26 4.60 -23.40
CA ASN A 152 -2.87 3.31 -23.71
C ASN A 152 -4.38 3.29 -23.49
N SER A 153 -5.04 4.45 -23.37
CA SER A 153 -6.49 4.58 -23.14
C SER A 153 -6.97 3.82 -21.90
N ILE A 154 -6.16 3.81 -20.85
CA ILE A 154 -6.55 3.32 -19.52
C ILE A 154 -7.00 4.54 -18.70
N PRO A 155 -8.20 4.54 -18.11
CA PRO A 155 -8.70 5.71 -17.40
C PRO A 155 -7.83 6.09 -16.20
N VAL A 156 -7.39 7.35 -16.17
CA VAL A 156 -6.65 7.97 -15.08
C VAL A 156 -7.27 9.32 -14.71
N ALA A 157 -7.02 9.82 -13.50
CA ALA A 157 -7.54 11.11 -13.08
C ALA A 157 -6.83 12.24 -13.84
N GLN A 158 -7.57 13.16 -14.46
CA GLN A 158 -6.97 14.32 -15.13
C GLN A 158 -6.21 15.20 -14.13
N GLY A 159 -5.06 15.73 -14.54
CA GLY A 159 -4.23 16.55 -13.67
C GLY A 159 -2.77 16.60 -14.10
N SER A 160 -1.96 17.38 -13.39
CA SER A 160 -0.55 17.61 -13.73
C SER A 160 0.34 17.71 -12.50
N VAL A 161 1.64 17.48 -12.71
CA VAL A 161 2.67 17.85 -11.73
C VAL A 161 2.80 19.38 -11.69
N CYS A 162 2.93 19.92 -10.49
CA CYS A 162 3.07 21.34 -10.20
C CYS A 162 4.20 21.55 -9.20
N LYS A 163 4.91 22.68 -9.36
CA LYS A 163 6.04 23.09 -8.51
C LYS A 163 5.67 24.24 -7.57
N ASN A 164 4.59 24.96 -7.88
CA ASN A 164 4.15 26.14 -7.15
C ASN A 164 2.63 26.33 -7.26
N TYR A 165 2.11 27.25 -6.46
CA TYR A 165 0.68 27.55 -6.40
C TYR A 165 0.11 28.09 -7.73
N GLN A 166 0.90 28.82 -8.53
CA GLN A 166 0.41 29.38 -9.80
C GLN A 166 0.18 28.28 -10.85
N GLU A 167 1.09 27.30 -10.90
CA GLU A 167 0.91 26.08 -11.70
C GLU A 167 -0.30 25.27 -11.22
N ALA A 168 -0.45 25.13 -9.89
CA ALA A 168 -1.61 24.45 -9.30
C ALA A 168 -2.93 25.13 -9.71
N LEU A 169 -3.01 26.46 -9.59
CA LEU A 169 -4.18 27.23 -9.98
C LEU A 169 -4.46 27.12 -11.48
N SER A 170 -3.41 27.10 -12.31
CA SER A 170 -3.53 26.91 -13.76
C SER A 170 -4.04 25.51 -14.11
N CYS A 171 -3.63 24.48 -13.36
CA CYS A 171 -4.16 23.13 -13.47
C CYS A 171 -5.65 23.09 -13.08
N VAL A 172 -6.01 23.67 -11.93
CA VAL A 172 -7.41 23.74 -11.46
C VAL A 172 -8.30 24.48 -12.46
N ARG A 173 -7.83 25.52 -13.14
CA ARG A 173 -8.62 26.18 -14.19
C ARG A 173 -8.97 25.26 -15.38
N LYS A 174 -8.19 24.21 -15.62
CA LYS A 174 -8.43 23.24 -16.70
C LYS A 174 -9.33 22.09 -16.27
N ILE A 175 -9.12 21.57 -15.07
CA ILE A 175 -9.84 20.37 -14.58
C ILE A 175 -11.03 20.69 -13.67
N GLU A 176 -11.11 21.93 -13.18
CA GLU A 176 -12.11 22.46 -12.25
C GLU A 176 -12.13 21.79 -10.87
N PHE A 177 -12.61 22.50 -9.86
CA PHE A 177 -12.90 21.90 -8.55
C PHE A 177 -14.02 20.83 -8.65
N PRO A 178 -14.11 19.88 -7.71
CA PRO A 178 -13.15 19.60 -6.64
C PRO A 178 -11.86 18.93 -7.15
N VAL A 179 -10.75 19.15 -6.44
CA VAL A 179 -9.44 18.56 -6.75
C VAL A 179 -8.80 17.85 -5.56
N VAL A 180 -7.79 17.05 -5.86
CA VAL A 180 -6.88 16.39 -4.90
C VAL A 180 -5.50 16.98 -5.10
N VAL A 181 -4.80 17.24 -4.00
CA VAL A 181 -3.37 17.58 -4.01
C VAL A 181 -2.62 16.52 -3.24
N LYS A 182 -1.62 15.91 -3.87
CA LYS A 182 -0.77 14.88 -3.27
C LYS A 182 0.71 15.11 -3.61
N PRO A 183 1.67 14.79 -2.71
CA PRO A 183 3.09 14.85 -3.05
C PRO A 183 3.41 13.95 -4.26
N ARG A 184 4.36 14.36 -5.11
CA ARG A 184 4.82 13.53 -6.24
C ARG A 184 5.40 12.20 -5.75
N THR A 185 6.16 12.28 -4.65
CA THR A 185 6.80 11.14 -3.99
C THR A 185 6.18 10.90 -2.62
N GLY A 186 5.81 9.66 -2.33
CA GLY A 186 5.26 9.27 -1.04
C GLY A 186 4.26 8.12 -1.15
N SER A 187 3.93 7.52 -0.01
CA SER A 187 3.02 6.38 0.13
C SER A 187 1.97 6.64 1.23
N LEU A 188 1.02 5.71 1.37
CA LEU A 188 0.03 5.70 2.46
C LEU A 188 -0.82 6.98 2.58
N SER A 189 -1.05 7.69 1.47
CA SER A 189 -1.82 8.94 1.45
C SER A 189 -1.30 10.01 2.43
N ARG A 190 -0.01 9.97 2.76
CA ARG A 190 0.65 11.02 3.55
C ARG A 190 0.59 12.34 2.81
N HIS A 191 0.25 13.40 3.55
CA HIS A 191 0.17 14.79 3.03
C HIS A 191 -0.69 14.95 1.78
N THR A 192 -1.62 14.01 1.58
CA THR A 192 -2.63 14.09 0.53
C THR A 192 -3.87 14.75 1.10
N THR A 193 -4.34 15.79 0.42
CA THR A 193 -5.58 16.49 0.75
C THR A 193 -6.57 16.27 -0.40
N CYS A 194 -7.72 15.68 -0.06
CA CYS A 194 -8.76 15.32 -1.02
C CYS A 194 -9.94 16.30 -0.94
N ASN A 195 -10.79 16.28 -1.97
CA ASN A 195 -12.05 17.04 -2.02
C ASN A 195 -11.88 18.55 -1.73
N ILE A 196 -10.84 19.16 -2.32
CA ILE A 196 -10.58 20.59 -2.19
C ILE A 196 -11.53 21.32 -3.13
N ASN A 197 -12.34 22.24 -2.58
CA ASN A 197 -13.38 22.95 -3.32
C ASN A 197 -13.10 24.45 -3.48
N THR A 198 -12.08 24.98 -2.83
CA THR A 198 -11.79 26.42 -2.76
C THR A 198 -10.31 26.73 -3.04
N LYS A 199 -10.02 27.98 -3.39
CA LYS A 199 -8.64 28.45 -3.63
C LYS A 199 -7.83 28.50 -2.33
N GLU A 200 -8.50 28.81 -1.23
CA GLU A 200 -7.95 28.82 0.12
C GLU A 200 -7.54 27.41 0.51
N GLY A 201 -8.44 26.43 0.34
CA GLY A 201 -8.13 25.02 0.57
C GLY A 201 -7.03 24.49 -0.35
N LEU A 202 -6.97 24.96 -1.60
CA LEU A 202 -5.86 24.64 -2.52
C LEU A 202 -4.53 25.17 -1.99
N THR A 203 -4.51 26.39 -1.44
CA THR A 203 -3.30 27.00 -0.88
C THR A 203 -2.77 26.17 0.29
N GLU A 204 -3.65 25.81 1.23
CA GLU A 204 -3.31 24.96 2.37
C GLU A 204 -2.81 23.59 1.92
N ALA A 205 -3.51 22.96 0.98
CA ALA A 205 -3.14 21.64 0.47
C ALA A 205 -1.78 21.64 -0.23
N VAL A 206 -1.43 22.70 -0.97
CA VAL A 206 -0.11 22.87 -1.58
C VAL A 206 0.97 23.00 -0.51
N GLN A 207 0.73 23.77 0.55
CA GLN A 207 1.68 23.88 1.67
C GLN A 207 1.90 22.53 2.33
N VAL A 208 0.81 21.77 2.54
CA VAL A 208 0.88 20.43 3.13
C VAL A 208 1.71 19.49 2.25
N ALA A 209 1.38 19.35 0.97
CA ALA A 209 2.10 18.42 0.08
C ALA A 209 3.59 18.74 -0.03
N ARG A 210 3.94 20.05 0.00
CA ARG A 210 5.33 20.52 -0.09
C ARG A 210 6.19 20.22 1.13
N MET A 211 5.60 19.79 2.24
CA MET A 211 6.37 19.35 3.41
C MET A 211 7.18 18.07 3.14
N ILE A 212 6.76 17.24 2.19
CA ILE A 212 7.45 15.98 1.83
C ILE A 212 8.16 16.05 0.48
N SER A 213 7.62 16.79 -0.49
CA SER A 213 8.15 16.80 -1.86
C SER A 213 8.13 18.19 -2.47
N ASN A 214 9.22 18.58 -3.13
CA ASN A 214 9.30 19.87 -3.83
C ASN A 214 8.27 19.99 -4.97
N GLU A 215 7.87 18.85 -5.54
CA GLU A 215 6.86 18.74 -6.58
C GLU A 215 5.65 18.00 -6.04
N PHE A 216 4.46 18.40 -6.48
CA PHE A 216 3.20 17.79 -6.07
C PHE A 216 2.30 17.64 -7.30
N ILE A 217 1.27 16.81 -7.17
CA ILE A 217 0.32 16.52 -8.25
C ILE A 217 -1.02 17.12 -7.85
N VAL A 218 -1.64 17.86 -8.78
CA VAL A 218 -3.02 18.33 -8.68
C VAL A 218 -3.86 17.50 -9.65
N GLU A 219 -4.87 16.81 -9.15
CA GLU A 219 -5.74 15.94 -9.94
C GLU A 219 -7.21 16.17 -9.66
N LYS A 220 -8.08 15.77 -10.60
CA LYS A 220 -9.52 15.83 -10.40
C LYS A 220 -9.91 14.92 -9.23
N PHE A 221 -10.72 15.43 -8.32
CA PHE A 221 -11.32 14.59 -7.30
C PHE A 221 -12.39 13.69 -7.93
N ILE A 222 -12.22 12.38 -7.78
CA ILE A 222 -13.16 11.38 -8.26
C ILE A 222 -13.92 10.84 -7.05
N PRO A 223 -15.26 10.93 -7.01
CA PRO A 223 -16.04 10.31 -5.94
C PRO A 223 -16.20 8.81 -6.20
N GLY A 224 -16.09 8.00 -5.15
CA GLY A 224 -16.31 6.57 -5.23
C GLY A 224 -15.63 5.81 -4.09
N TYR A 225 -15.67 4.50 -4.19
CA TYR A 225 -14.96 3.59 -3.30
C TYR A 225 -13.61 3.20 -3.90
N ILE A 226 -12.65 2.96 -3.03
CA ILE A 226 -11.31 2.52 -3.43
C ILE A 226 -11.27 0.99 -3.44
N TYR A 227 -10.89 0.42 -4.57
CA TYR A 227 -10.71 -1.01 -4.77
C TYR A 227 -9.25 -1.33 -5.04
N ARG A 228 -8.78 -2.47 -4.52
CA ARG A 228 -7.50 -3.09 -4.84
C ARG A 228 -7.77 -4.38 -5.61
N ALA A 229 -7.45 -4.40 -6.90
CA ALA A 229 -7.34 -5.65 -7.65
C ALA A 229 -5.91 -6.17 -7.55
N THR A 230 -5.73 -7.49 -7.40
CA THR A 230 -4.42 -8.13 -7.49
C THR A 230 -4.42 -9.10 -8.66
N VAL A 231 -3.49 -8.88 -9.58
CA VAL A 231 -3.29 -9.72 -10.77
C VAL A 231 -2.01 -10.52 -10.58
N VAL A 232 -2.10 -11.84 -10.76
CA VAL A 232 -0.96 -12.77 -10.72
C VAL A 232 -0.94 -13.53 -12.04
N ASP A 233 0.16 -13.44 -12.76
CA ASP A 233 0.34 -14.10 -14.07
C ASP A 233 -0.80 -13.83 -15.07
N GLY A 234 -1.33 -12.60 -15.08
CA GLY A 234 -2.42 -12.18 -15.95
C GLY A 234 -3.83 -12.61 -15.48
N GLU A 235 -3.94 -13.36 -14.37
CA GLU A 235 -5.20 -13.71 -13.73
C GLU A 235 -5.52 -12.71 -12.61
N VAL A 236 -6.73 -12.14 -12.61
CA VAL A 236 -7.24 -11.35 -11.48
C VAL A 236 -7.62 -12.31 -10.35
N VAL A 237 -6.76 -12.46 -9.35
CA VAL A 237 -6.95 -13.44 -8.27
C VAL A 237 -7.90 -12.93 -7.19
N GLY A 238 -7.95 -11.62 -6.98
CA GLY A 238 -8.84 -11.02 -5.99
C GLY A 238 -9.03 -9.53 -6.18
N VAL A 239 -10.20 -9.04 -5.80
CA VAL A 239 -10.54 -7.61 -5.75
C VAL A 239 -11.20 -7.31 -4.41
N CYS A 240 -10.61 -6.36 -3.68
CA CYS A 240 -11.12 -5.93 -2.38
C CYS A 240 -11.52 -4.47 -2.39
N LYS A 241 -12.71 -4.16 -1.87
CA LYS A 241 -13.10 -2.80 -1.47
C LYS A 241 -12.46 -2.48 -0.12
N ARG A 242 -11.82 -1.33 -0.02
CA ARG A 242 -11.32 -0.81 1.27
C ARG A 242 -12.28 0.25 1.79
N GLU A 243 -12.59 0.20 3.07
CA GLU A 243 -13.47 1.17 3.72
C GLU A 243 -12.78 1.78 4.94
N ALA A 244 -12.94 3.10 5.12
CA ALA A 244 -12.37 3.80 6.26
C ALA A 244 -12.87 3.20 7.60
N PRO A 245 -12.10 3.33 8.70
CA PRO A 245 -12.53 2.92 10.03
C PRO A 245 -13.95 3.40 10.33
N ASN A 246 -14.82 2.48 10.71
CA ASN A 246 -16.25 2.75 10.89
C ASN A 246 -16.88 1.82 11.93
N VAL A 247 -18.05 2.20 12.42
CA VAL A 247 -18.97 1.32 13.14
C VAL A 247 -20.39 1.50 12.60
N ILE A 248 -21.22 0.47 12.80
CA ILE A 248 -22.62 0.44 12.36
C ILE A 248 -23.48 0.26 13.60
N GLY A 249 -24.51 1.08 13.74
CA GLY A 249 -25.40 1.06 14.89
C GLY A 249 -26.26 -0.20 14.92
N ASP A 250 -26.45 -0.72 16.12
CA ASP A 250 -27.35 -1.81 16.47
C ASP A 250 -28.61 -1.31 17.20
N GLY A 251 -28.74 0.01 17.39
CA GLY A 251 -29.85 0.66 18.10
C GLY A 251 -29.81 0.54 19.62
N ILE A 252 -28.76 -0.05 20.20
CA ILE A 252 -28.65 -0.32 21.65
C ILE A 252 -27.31 0.18 22.19
N SER A 253 -26.22 -0.20 21.53
CA SER A 253 -24.84 0.09 21.94
C SER A 253 -24.44 1.52 21.61
N THR A 254 -23.61 2.11 22.48
CA THR A 254 -22.96 3.39 22.17
C THR A 254 -21.92 3.22 21.08
N ILE A 255 -21.51 4.32 20.42
CA ILE A 255 -20.39 4.28 19.46
C ILE A 255 -19.13 3.72 20.12
N ASN A 256 -18.86 4.06 21.39
CA ASN A 256 -17.74 3.51 22.14
C ASN A 256 -17.81 1.98 22.31
N ASP A 257 -18.98 1.46 22.66
CA ASP A 257 -19.19 0.00 22.82
C ASP A 257 -19.03 -0.74 21.49
N LEU A 258 -19.51 -0.14 20.39
CA LEU A 258 -19.34 -0.69 19.04
C LEU A 258 -17.87 -0.72 18.63
N ILE A 259 -17.10 0.33 18.93
CA ILE A 259 -15.64 0.37 18.69
C ILE A 259 -14.96 -0.72 19.52
N HIS A 260 -15.27 -0.79 20.82
CA HIS A 260 -14.69 -1.78 21.72
C HIS A 260 -14.95 -3.19 21.21
N THR A 261 -16.21 -3.51 20.88
CA THR A 261 -16.64 -4.81 20.36
C THR A 261 -15.92 -5.16 19.06
N LYS A 262 -15.84 -4.22 18.10
CA LYS A 262 -15.14 -4.42 16.83
C LYS A 262 -13.65 -4.68 17.03
N ASN A 263 -13.03 -4.05 18.03
CA ASN A 263 -11.62 -4.24 18.39
C ASN A 263 -11.33 -5.55 19.12
N GLN A 264 -12.34 -6.27 19.60
CA GLN A 264 -12.18 -7.62 20.18
C GLN A 264 -12.08 -8.72 19.11
N ASP A 265 -12.25 -8.39 17.82
CA ASP A 265 -12.01 -9.34 16.73
C ASP A 265 -10.56 -9.85 16.77
N PRO A 266 -10.31 -11.17 16.92
CA PRO A 266 -8.97 -11.74 17.00
C PRO A 266 -8.14 -11.55 15.72
N LEU A 267 -8.76 -11.18 14.60
CA LEU A 267 -8.06 -10.83 13.36
C LEU A 267 -7.49 -9.41 13.38
N ARG A 268 -7.79 -8.60 14.41
CA ARG A 268 -7.29 -7.22 14.56
C ARG A 268 -6.10 -7.14 15.50
N GLY A 269 -4.93 -6.88 14.92
CA GLY A 269 -3.72 -6.55 15.67
C GLY A 269 -3.67 -5.10 16.12
N ASP A 270 -2.75 -4.77 17.01
CA ASP A 270 -2.43 -3.39 17.34
C ASP A 270 -1.78 -2.69 16.12
N PRO A 271 -1.97 -1.37 15.91
CA PRO A 271 -1.57 -0.65 14.69
C PRO A 271 -0.12 -0.82 14.21
N HIS A 272 0.80 -1.14 15.13
CA HIS A 272 2.22 -1.30 14.85
C HIS A 272 2.64 -2.76 14.61
N GLN A 273 1.74 -3.72 14.84
CA GLN A 273 2.00 -5.14 14.62
C GLN A 273 2.01 -5.44 13.11
N LYS A 274 3.14 -5.99 12.65
CA LYS A 274 3.39 -6.24 11.22
C LYS A 274 2.74 -7.52 10.72
N ASN A 275 2.50 -8.48 11.60
CA ASN A 275 1.96 -9.82 11.30
C ASN A 275 0.43 -9.87 11.24
N PHE A 276 -0.24 -8.72 11.26
CA PHE A 276 -1.68 -8.58 11.09
C PHE A 276 -2.03 -7.78 9.83
N THR A 277 -3.16 -8.13 9.22
CA THR A 277 -3.73 -7.44 8.06
C THR A 277 -4.75 -6.39 8.48
N LEU A 278 -5.64 -6.75 9.40
CA LEU A 278 -6.60 -5.85 10.02
C LEU A 278 -6.01 -5.36 11.33
N HIS A 279 -6.33 -4.12 11.68
CA HIS A 279 -5.85 -3.50 12.90
C HIS A 279 -7.01 -2.97 13.74
N LYS A 280 -6.76 -2.82 15.03
CA LYS A 280 -7.70 -2.18 15.95
C LYS A 280 -7.89 -0.73 15.56
N ILE A 281 -9.14 -0.30 15.57
CA ILE A 281 -9.52 1.09 15.40
C ILE A 281 -8.92 1.89 16.55
N GLN A 282 -8.07 2.86 16.19
CA GLN A 282 -7.53 3.82 17.14
C GLN A 282 -8.51 4.96 17.32
N PHE A 283 -8.84 5.28 18.57
CA PHE A 283 -9.68 6.40 18.90
C PHE A 283 -8.83 7.53 19.52
N GLY A 284 -9.09 8.76 19.11
CA GLY A 284 -8.43 9.96 19.62
C GLY A 284 -9.06 11.21 19.01
N ASN A 285 -8.46 12.38 19.25
CA ASN A 285 -9.05 13.69 18.92
C ASN A 285 -9.55 13.81 17.47
N LYS A 286 -8.88 13.17 16.49
CA LYS A 286 -9.32 13.17 15.08
C LYS A 286 -10.66 12.46 14.88
N ALA A 287 -10.86 11.34 15.57
CA ALA A 287 -12.12 10.59 15.52
C ALA A 287 -13.25 11.37 16.20
N GLU A 288 -12.98 12.04 17.33
CA GLU A 288 -13.95 12.91 18.01
C GLU A 288 -14.41 14.07 17.12
N ILE A 289 -13.46 14.77 16.49
CA ILE A 289 -13.78 15.86 15.55
C ILE A 289 -14.65 15.33 14.41
N LEU A 290 -14.29 14.18 13.82
CA LEU A 290 -15.04 13.61 12.70
C LEU A 290 -16.44 13.12 13.11
N LEU A 291 -16.60 12.61 14.34
CA LEU A 291 -17.93 12.26 14.87
C LEU A 291 -18.79 13.51 15.06
N ALA A 292 -18.23 14.58 15.61
CA ALA A 292 -18.92 15.87 15.77
C ALA A 292 -19.33 16.46 14.41
N GLU A 293 -18.48 16.37 13.38
CA GLU A 293 -18.81 16.75 12.00
C GLU A 293 -19.95 15.92 11.40
N GLN A 294 -20.11 14.66 11.82
CA GLN A 294 -21.22 13.78 11.45
C GLN A 294 -22.45 13.96 12.37
N GLY A 295 -22.41 14.89 13.32
CA GLY A 295 -23.51 15.22 14.22
C GLY A 295 -23.82 14.14 15.25
N VAL A 296 -22.80 13.37 15.68
CA VAL A 296 -22.95 12.33 16.71
C VAL A 296 -21.87 12.44 17.78
N ALA A 297 -22.15 11.95 18.99
CA ALA A 297 -21.19 11.88 20.09
C ALA A 297 -20.78 10.43 20.41
N LEU A 298 -19.62 10.24 21.04
CA LEU A 298 -19.04 8.93 21.32
C LEU A 298 -19.93 8.04 22.24
N ASP A 299 -20.62 8.68 23.18
CA ASP A 299 -21.53 8.08 24.14
C ASP A 299 -22.97 7.95 23.61
N GLU A 300 -23.22 8.36 22.38
CA GLU A 300 -24.53 8.26 21.74
C GLU A 300 -24.79 6.82 21.25
N THR A 301 -26.01 6.32 21.48
CA THR A 301 -26.50 5.09 20.87
C THR A 301 -26.78 5.30 19.39
N LEU A 302 -26.09 4.55 18.55
CA LEU A 302 -26.22 4.71 17.10
C LEU A 302 -27.43 3.93 16.58
N PRO A 303 -28.39 4.57 15.86
CA PRO A 303 -29.54 3.90 15.28
C PRO A 303 -29.16 2.70 14.40
N VAL A 304 -30.04 1.70 14.38
CA VAL A 304 -29.86 0.48 13.58
C VAL A 304 -29.50 0.84 12.13
N ASN A 305 -28.43 0.23 11.62
CA ASN A 305 -27.89 0.44 10.26
C ASN A 305 -27.34 1.84 9.95
N LYS A 306 -27.34 2.79 10.89
CA LYS A 306 -26.61 4.05 10.70
C LYS A 306 -25.11 3.75 10.82
N LYS A 307 -24.34 4.11 9.79
CA LYS A 307 -22.88 3.97 9.77
C LYS A 307 -22.24 5.33 10.08
N VAL A 308 -21.18 5.32 10.88
CA VAL A 308 -20.34 6.49 11.15
C VAL A 308 -18.88 6.15 10.90
N TYR A 309 -18.12 7.11 10.37
CA TYR A 309 -16.69 6.96 10.11
C TYR A 309 -15.87 7.57 11.25
N LEU A 310 -14.76 6.91 11.58
CA LEU A 310 -13.85 7.27 12.67
C LEU A 310 -12.50 7.78 12.15
N HIS A 311 -12.32 7.77 10.84
CA HIS A 311 -11.19 8.42 10.17
C HIS A 311 -11.58 8.84 8.75
N ASN A 312 -11.02 9.96 8.28
CA ASN A 312 -11.22 10.48 6.92
C ASN A 312 -10.35 9.82 5.84
N LYS A 313 -9.48 8.86 6.21
CA LYS A 313 -8.54 8.18 5.31
C LYS A 313 -8.74 6.68 5.43
N ILE A 314 -8.45 6.00 4.33
CA ILE A 314 -8.51 4.54 4.23
C ILE A 314 -7.10 3.98 4.49
N ILE A 315 -6.77 3.81 5.78
CA ILE A 315 -5.49 3.29 6.24
C ILE A 315 -5.74 2.05 7.09
N LEU A 316 -5.17 0.90 6.69
CA LEU A 316 -5.39 -0.39 7.37
C LEU A 316 -5.03 -0.33 8.85
N SER A 317 -3.87 0.23 9.18
CA SER A 317 -3.41 0.38 10.57
C SER A 317 -4.21 1.36 11.42
N CYS A 318 -5.11 2.15 10.83
CA CYS A 318 -6.08 2.96 11.56
C CYS A 318 -7.40 2.21 11.84
N GLY A 319 -7.50 0.94 11.42
CA GLY A 319 -8.66 0.09 11.60
C GLY A 319 -9.64 0.06 10.44
N ALA A 320 -9.15 0.35 9.22
CA ALA A 320 -9.96 0.23 8.00
C ALA A 320 -10.43 -1.23 7.78
N ASP A 321 -11.58 -1.36 7.13
CA ASP A 321 -12.14 -2.66 6.76
C ASP A 321 -11.77 -3.02 5.32
N ILE A 322 -11.77 -4.32 5.07
CA ILE A 322 -11.51 -4.91 3.76
C ILE A 322 -12.67 -5.82 3.40
N HIS A 323 -13.31 -5.61 2.26
CA HIS A 323 -14.40 -6.44 1.79
C HIS A 323 -13.98 -7.11 0.49
N ASP A 324 -13.93 -8.44 0.45
CA ASP A 324 -13.78 -9.17 -0.81
C ASP A 324 -15.04 -8.95 -1.67
N VAL A 325 -14.81 -8.51 -2.91
CA VAL A 325 -15.85 -8.20 -3.90
C VAL A 325 -15.53 -8.85 -5.24
N THR A 326 -14.63 -9.83 -5.26
CA THR A 326 -14.07 -10.43 -6.49
C THR A 326 -15.17 -10.95 -7.42
N ASP A 327 -16.16 -11.68 -6.88
CA ASP A 327 -17.18 -12.34 -7.71
C ASP A 327 -18.24 -11.39 -8.26
N VAL A 328 -18.30 -10.14 -7.78
CA VAL A 328 -19.25 -9.12 -8.27
C VAL A 328 -18.62 -8.12 -9.23
N VAL A 329 -17.32 -8.26 -9.54
CA VAL A 329 -16.62 -7.34 -10.46
C VAL A 329 -17.15 -7.53 -11.88
N HIS A 330 -17.46 -6.41 -12.54
CA HIS A 330 -17.91 -6.45 -13.94
C HIS A 330 -16.81 -7.03 -14.86
N PRO A 331 -17.13 -7.90 -15.83
CA PRO A 331 -16.14 -8.46 -16.77
C PRO A 331 -15.28 -7.43 -17.51
N ASP A 332 -15.86 -6.28 -17.88
CA ASP A 332 -15.09 -5.18 -18.50
C ASP A 332 -14.00 -4.64 -17.56
N ASN A 333 -14.26 -4.58 -16.25
CA ASN A 333 -13.27 -4.13 -15.27
C ASN A 333 -12.15 -5.16 -15.11
N LEU A 334 -12.47 -6.47 -15.17
CA LEU A 334 -11.45 -7.52 -15.20
C LEU A 334 -10.56 -7.40 -16.44
N THR A 335 -11.17 -7.09 -17.59
CA THR A 335 -10.45 -6.84 -18.84
C THR A 335 -9.54 -5.61 -18.74
N LEU A 336 -10.01 -4.54 -18.09
CA LEU A 336 -9.19 -3.36 -17.79
C LEU A 336 -7.98 -3.73 -16.92
N PHE A 337 -8.17 -4.51 -15.86
CA PHE A 337 -7.08 -4.93 -14.97
C PHE A 337 -6.04 -5.80 -15.68
N LYS A 338 -6.50 -6.71 -16.56
CA LYS A 338 -5.61 -7.51 -17.40
C LYS A 338 -4.82 -6.64 -18.39
N LYS A 339 -5.46 -5.66 -19.02
CA LYS A 339 -4.80 -4.71 -19.92
C LYS A 339 -3.69 -3.92 -19.19
N ILE A 340 -3.95 -3.50 -17.95
CA ILE A 340 -2.94 -2.86 -17.09
C ILE A 340 -1.78 -3.81 -16.80
N TYR A 341 -2.06 -5.08 -16.48
CA TYR A 341 -1.04 -6.11 -16.28
C TYR A 341 -0.14 -6.30 -17.51
N ASP A 342 -0.74 -6.45 -18.69
CA ASP A 342 -0.02 -6.68 -19.95
C ASP A 342 0.91 -5.51 -20.31
N LEU A 343 0.54 -4.29 -19.90
CA LEU A 343 1.33 -3.09 -20.07
C LEU A 343 2.54 -3.04 -19.13
N CYS A 344 2.36 -3.46 -17.87
CA CYS A 344 3.43 -3.46 -16.87
C CYS A 344 4.41 -4.63 -17.04
N ARG A 345 3.92 -5.81 -17.46
CA ARG A 345 4.69 -7.07 -17.56
C ARG A 345 5.44 -7.46 -16.28
N ILE A 346 4.81 -7.20 -15.14
CA ILE A 346 5.29 -7.57 -13.81
C ILE A 346 4.39 -8.71 -13.31
N PRO A 347 4.94 -9.84 -12.83
CA PRO A 347 4.16 -11.05 -12.52
C PRO A 347 3.02 -10.85 -11.54
N VAL A 348 3.23 -9.95 -10.58
CA VAL A 348 2.28 -9.64 -9.54
C VAL A 348 2.16 -8.13 -9.49
N ILE A 349 0.96 -7.63 -9.72
CA ILE A 349 0.65 -6.22 -9.52
C ILE A 349 -0.62 -6.06 -8.69
N GLY A 350 -0.60 -5.06 -7.80
CA GLY A 350 -1.81 -4.53 -7.19
C GLY A 350 -2.22 -3.25 -7.89
N ILE A 351 -3.44 -3.21 -8.38
CA ILE A 351 -4.02 -2.06 -9.09
C ILE A 351 -5.00 -1.40 -8.14
N ASP A 352 -4.73 -0.14 -7.80
CA ASP A 352 -5.67 0.70 -7.08
C ASP A 352 -6.55 1.46 -8.06
N VAL A 353 -7.86 1.30 -7.90
CA VAL A 353 -8.85 2.02 -8.68
C VAL A 353 -9.89 2.67 -7.78
N ILE A 354 -10.52 3.73 -8.30
CA ILE A 354 -11.71 4.33 -7.72
C ILE A 354 -12.89 4.15 -8.66
N SER A 355 -14.00 3.64 -8.12
CA SER A 355 -15.26 3.47 -8.83
C SER A 355 -16.43 3.66 -7.87
N ARG A 356 -17.57 4.13 -8.35
CA ARG A 356 -18.81 4.18 -7.55
C ARG A 356 -19.37 2.79 -7.32
N ASP A 357 -19.26 1.92 -8.32
CA ASP A 357 -19.73 0.54 -8.27
C ASP A 357 -18.84 -0.33 -9.16
N ILE A 358 -18.10 -1.28 -8.56
CA ILE A 358 -17.19 -2.15 -9.29
C ILE A 358 -17.94 -3.23 -10.10
N SER A 359 -19.23 -3.41 -9.86
CA SER A 359 -20.12 -4.30 -10.61
C SER A 359 -20.65 -3.68 -11.91
N ARG A 360 -20.38 -2.39 -12.14
CA ARG A 360 -20.69 -1.69 -13.39
C ARG A 360 -19.47 -1.63 -14.30
N SER A 361 -19.71 -1.65 -15.60
CA SER A 361 -18.65 -1.52 -16.62
C SER A 361 -17.95 -0.17 -16.53
N TYR A 362 -16.61 -0.17 -16.60
CA TYR A 362 -15.82 1.07 -16.67
C TYR A 362 -16.12 1.91 -17.93
N LEU A 363 -16.76 1.31 -18.94
CA LEU A 363 -17.19 1.98 -20.16
C LEU A 363 -18.45 2.84 -19.96
N GLN A 364 -19.24 2.52 -18.92
CA GLN A 364 -20.46 3.24 -18.57
C GLN A 364 -20.24 4.19 -17.39
N GLU A 365 -19.53 3.71 -16.37
CA GLU A 365 -19.18 4.49 -15.18
C GLU A 365 -17.67 4.50 -14.98
N PRO A 366 -17.02 5.66 -14.76
CA PRO A 366 -15.57 5.71 -14.66
C PRO A 366 -15.00 4.81 -13.55
N CYS A 367 -14.13 3.88 -13.94
CA CYS A 367 -13.22 3.16 -13.05
C CYS A 367 -11.81 3.72 -13.26
N ILE A 368 -11.40 4.62 -12.38
CA ILE A 368 -10.18 5.42 -12.56
C ILE A 368 -9.00 4.76 -11.86
N THR A 369 -7.92 4.50 -12.59
CA THR A 369 -6.67 3.95 -12.03
C THR A 369 -5.93 5.02 -11.25
N LEU A 370 -5.63 4.72 -9.98
CA LEU A 370 -4.96 5.62 -9.04
C LEU A 370 -3.48 5.32 -8.90
N GLU A 371 -3.12 4.04 -8.76
CA GLU A 371 -1.76 3.58 -8.49
C GLU A 371 -1.60 2.10 -8.90
N ILE A 372 -0.38 1.71 -9.24
CA ILE A 372 -0.01 0.30 -9.51
C ILE A 372 1.19 -0.04 -8.65
N ASN A 373 1.14 -1.19 -7.98
CA ASN A 373 2.13 -1.63 -7.01
C ASN A 373 2.76 -2.96 -7.44
N SER A 374 4.09 -3.03 -7.57
CA SER A 374 4.82 -4.27 -7.88
C SER A 374 5.02 -5.19 -6.67
N LEU A 375 4.89 -4.64 -5.46
CA LEU A 375 4.86 -5.37 -4.19
C LEU A 375 3.55 -5.04 -3.48
N PRO A 376 2.41 -5.60 -3.95
CA PRO A 376 1.12 -5.29 -3.35
C PRO A 376 0.96 -5.92 -1.96
N TYR A 377 0.02 -5.39 -1.17
CA TYR A 377 -0.43 -6.02 0.07
C TYR A 377 -1.37 -7.17 -0.27
N ILE A 378 -0.84 -8.38 -0.43
CA ILE A 378 -1.63 -9.56 -0.84
C ILE A 378 -2.43 -10.16 0.32
N ASP A 379 -1.99 -9.94 1.55
CA ASP A 379 -2.61 -10.48 2.77
C ASP A 379 -4.03 -9.94 3.00
N MET A 380 -4.36 -8.78 2.43
CA MET A 380 -5.74 -8.26 2.42
C MET A 380 -6.75 -9.18 1.73
N HIS A 381 -6.29 -9.98 0.77
CA HIS A 381 -7.14 -10.97 0.10
C HIS A 381 -7.29 -12.25 0.93
N HIS A 382 -6.35 -12.55 1.82
CA HIS A 382 -6.40 -13.73 2.70
C HIS A 382 -7.25 -13.49 3.95
N TYR A 383 -7.29 -12.25 4.43
CA TYR A 383 -7.98 -11.89 5.68
C TYR A 383 -8.93 -10.69 5.47
N PRO A 384 -9.94 -10.81 4.59
CA PRO A 384 -10.95 -9.77 4.46
C PRO A 384 -11.84 -9.72 5.72
N THR A 385 -12.34 -8.55 6.07
CA THR A 385 -13.37 -8.35 7.10
C THR A 385 -14.68 -9.05 6.72
N THR A 386 -15.06 -9.01 5.45
CA THR A 386 -16.23 -9.73 4.92
C THR A 386 -15.95 -10.28 3.52
N GLY A 387 -16.66 -11.34 3.14
CA GLY A 387 -16.52 -11.99 1.84
C GLY A 387 -15.60 -13.20 1.91
N ILE A 388 -15.10 -13.64 0.76
CA ILE A 388 -14.39 -14.93 0.63
C ILE A 388 -12.88 -14.69 0.60
N PRO A 389 -12.09 -15.31 1.50
CA PRO A 389 -10.63 -15.33 1.41
C PRO A 389 -10.15 -15.90 0.06
N ARG A 390 -9.18 -15.24 -0.58
CA ARG A 390 -8.57 -15.67 -1.85
C ARG A 390 -7.11 -16.05 -1.65
N ASP A 391 -6.72 -17.23 -2.13
CA ASP A 391 -5.35 -17.73 -2.04
C ASP A 391 -4.43 -17.08 -3.09
N VAL A 392 -4.14 -15.79 -2.90
CA VAL A 392 -3.15 -15.07 -3.71
C VAL A 392 -1.74 -15.61 -3.50
N ALA A 393 -1.46 -16.16 -2.32
CA ALA A 393 -0.12 -16.64 -1.98
C ALA A 393 0.23 -17.89 -2.80
N GLY A 394 -0.73 -18.80 -2.91
CA GLY A 394 -0.61 -20.01 -3.70
C GLY A 394 -0.37 -19.70 -5.18
N LYS A 395 -1.16 -18.80 -5.76
CA LYS A 395 -0.99 -18.37 -7.16
C LYS A 395 0.39 -17.78 -7.44
N ILE A 396 0.95 -17.01 -6.49
CA ILE A 396 2.30 -16.46 -6.63
C ILE A 396 3.36 -17.57 -6.55
N LEU A 397 3.17 -18.55 -5.66
CA LEU A 397 4.07 -19.71 -5.59
C LEU A 397 3.99 -20.55 -6.86
N ASP A 398 2.79 -20.82 -7.38
CA ASP A 398 2.58 -21.52 -8.65
C ASP A 398 3.35 -20.82 -9.78
N TYR A 399 3.17 -19.50 -9.92
CA TYR A 399 3.91 -18.69 -10.87
C TYR A 399 5.44 -18.89 -10.74
N CYS A 400 5.97 -18.80 -9.53
CA CYS A 400 7.40 -18.89 -9.27
C CYS A 400 7.98 -20.29 -9.52
N LEU A 401 7.20 -21.35 -9.30
CA LEU A 401 7.65 -22.73 -9.43
C LEU A 401 7.50 -23.26 -10.87
N GLU A 402 6.43 -22.85 -11.56
CA GLU A 402 6.12 -23.30 -12.93
C GLU A 402 6.89 -22.52 -13.98
N ASN A 403 7.08 -21.20 -13.79
CA ASN A 403 7.82 -20.39 -14.75
C ASN A 403 9.33 -20.61 -14.56
N LYS A 404 9.90 -21.39 -15.48
CA LYS A 404 11.32 -21.73 -15.65
C LYS A 404 12.22 -20.51 -15.96
N GLN A 405 12.19 -19.46 -15.13
CA GLN A 405 12.97 -18.25 -15.38
C GLN A 405 14.48 -18.46 -15.26
#